data_AF-A0A9N8MSN0-F1
#
_entry.id   AF-A0A9N8MSN0-F1
#
_cell.length_a   1.000
_cell.length_b   1.000
_cell.length_c   1.000
_cell.angle_alpha   90.00
_cell.angle_beta   90.00
_cell.angle_gamma   90.00
#
_symmetry.space_group_name_H-M   'P 1'
#
loop_
_entity.id
_entity.type
_entity.pdbx_description
1 polymer ?
#
loop_
_entity_poly.entity_id
_entity_poly.type
_entity_poly.pdbx_seq_one_letter_code
_entity_poly.pdbx_strand_id
1 'polypeptide(L)'
;MLRAALVSLAGNERDQALCAKGEFMRATGLTHQEEVETREPILDTVDRVSEGCFGLFMALTFVGAVSAVTAGEDAGRKMLYTALGCNLAWGLADAVMFLVRTLANRGRRLTLALAVTNEADAATAVRLLRNALPKSMKSLIADTELERIRARIAATATLPHRPRLLLEDYIGAAGVFVIVVLSTFPVALPFVLFKDTSTALIVSRVLTLAMLFCAGVALGRHAGFGGWKAGFAMVALGVALTMAIIALGG
;
A
#
# COMPACT_ATOMS: atom_id res chain seq x y z
N MET A 1 46.47 53.59 -17.84
CA MET A 1 46.23 52.77 -19.06
C MET A 1 46.31 51.26 -18.81
N LEU A 2 47.21 50.76 -17.94
CA LEU A 2 47.38 49.30 -17.70
C LEU A 2 46.18 48.58 -17.02
N ARG A 3 45.40 49.28 -16.18
CA ARG A 3 44.26 48.69 -15.46
C ARG A 3 43.02 48.44 -16.34
N ALA A 4 42.82 49.26 -17.38
CA ALA A 4 41.70 49.08 -18.31
C ALA A 4 41.94 47.93 -19.30
N ALA A 5 43.19 47.73 -19.72
CA ALA A 5 43.57 46.61 -20.59
C ALA A 5 43.42 45.24 -19.90
N LEU A 6 43.77 45.14 -18.61
CA LEU A 6 43.61 43.90 -17.84
C LEU A 6 42.14 43.53 -17.57
N VAL A 7 41.27 44.52 -17.35
CA VAL A 7 39.83 44.26 -17.18
C VAL A 7 39.18 43.84 -18.51
N SER A 8 39.63 44.42 -19.63
CA SER A 8 39.15 44.07 -20.97
C SER A 8 39.56 42.65 -21.39
N LEU A 9 40.81 42.26 -21.12
CA LEU A 9 41.30 40.90 -21.36
C LEU A 9 40.58 39.87 -20.48
N ALA A 10 40.41 40.16 -19.18
CA ALA A 10 39.70 39.25 -18.27
C ALA A 10 38.19 39.12 -18.58
N GLY A 11 37.56 40.15 -19.13
CA GLY A 11 36.17 40.10 -19.61
C GLY A 11 36.03 39.24 -20.86
N ASN A 12 36.93 39.41 -21.82
CA ASN A 12 36.91 38.67 -23.08
C ASN A 12 37.18 37.16 -22.91
N GLU A 13 38.06 36.78 -21.98
CA GLU A 13 38.29 35.36 -21.66
C GLU A 13 37.12 34.72 -20.91
N ARG A 14 36.39 35.49 -20.09
CA ARG A 14 35.16 35.00 -19.41
C ARG A 14 34.02 34.81 -20.40
N ASP A 15 33.83 35.73 -21.34
CA ASP A 15 32.80 35.62 -22.36
C ASP A 15 33.11 34.51 -23.38
N GLN A 16 34.38 34.33 -23.75
CA GLN A 16 34.81 33.18 -24.58
C GLN A 16 34.65 31.85 -23.83
N ALA A 17 34.96 31.79 -22.53
CA ALA A 17 34.71 30.61 -21.72
C ALA A 17 33.22 30.30 -21.57
N LEU A 18 32.34 31.31 -21.45
CA LEU A 18 30.89 31.12 -21.40
C LEU A 18 30.31 30.66 -22.75
N CYS A 19 30.76 31.24 -23.88
CA CYS A 19 30.37 30.80 -25.21
C CYS A 19 30.87 29.38 -25.52
N ALA A 20 32.13 29.07 -25.23
CA ALA A 20 32.68 27.73 -25.42
C ALA A 20 31.98 26.68 -24.54
N LYS A 21 31.61 27.06 -23.31
CA LYS A 21 30.81 26.19 -22.42
C LYS A 21 29.39 26.01 -22.94
N GLY A 22 28.78 27.06 -23.51
CA GLY A 22 27.45 27.01 -24.14
C GLY A 22 27.39 26.19 -25.43
N GLU A 23 28.44 26.23 -26.25
CA GLU A 23 28.58 25.39 -27.45
C GLU A 23 28.93 23.94 -27.09
N PHE A 24 29.77 23.70 -26.08
CA PHE A 24 30.03 22.34 -25.57
C PHE A 24 28.77 21.71 -24.96
N MET A 25 27.93 22.49 -24.26
CA MET A 25 26.63 22.05 -23.71
C MET A 25 25.57 21.82 -24.80
N ARG A 26 25.72 22.43 -25.98
CA ARG A 26 24.85 22.18 -27.15
C ARG A 26 25.32 21.02 -28.02
N ALA A 27 26.63 20.76 -28.09
CA ALA A 27 27.22 19.68 -28.88
C ALA A 27 27.21 18.32 -28.15
N THR A 28 27.15 18.31 -26.82
CA THR A 28 26.83 17.11 -26.05
C THR A 28 25.31 17.05 -25.88
N GLY A 29 24.65 16.21 -26.68
CA GLY A 29 23.21 15.94 -26.64
C GLY A 29 22.74 15.25 -25.35
N LEU A 30 23.06 15.82 -24.20
CA LEU A 30 22.51 15.51 -22.90
C LEU A 30 21.63 16.67 -22.46
N THR A 31 20.56 16.92 -23.24
CA THR A 31 19.29 17.34 -22.63
C THR A 31 18.77 16.16 -21.82
N HIS A 32 19.45 15.82 -20.72
CA HIS A 32 18.72 15.36 -19.55
C HIS A 32 17.96 16.62 -19.12
N GLN A 33 16.78 16.82 -19.70
CA GLN A 33 15.69 17.26 -18.86
C GLN A 33 15.78 16.28 -17.69
N GLU A 34 16.30 16.75 -16.56
CA GLU A 34 15.72 16.34 -15.30
C GLU A 34 14.24 16.67 -15.47
N GLU A 35 13.51 15.71 -16.05
CA GLU A 35 12.23 15.31 -15.54
C GLU A 35 12.49 15.28 -14.05
N VAL A 36 12.15 16.39 -13.39
CA VAL A 36 11.70 16.35 -12.03
C VAL A 36 10.53 15.39 -12.12
N GLU A 37 10.86 14.10 -12.04
CA GLU A 37 9.97 13.00 -11.82
C GLU A 37 9.37 13.41 -10.49
N THR A 38 8.31 14.19 -10.60
CA THR A 38 7.60 14.78 -9.50
C THR A 38 7.02 13.54 -8.88
N ARG A 39 7.74 13.00 -7.89
CA ARG A 39 7.41 11.72 -7.27
C ARG A 39 5.99 11.89 -6.81
N GLU A 40 5.09 11.28 -7.58
CA GLU A 40 3.67 11.33 -7.30
C GLU A 40 3.49 10.83 -5.85
N PRO A 41 2.50 11.37 -5.13
CA PRO A 41 2.17 10.91 -3.80
C PRO A 41 2.19 9.38 -3.76
N ILE A 42 3.08 8.80 -2.96
CA ILE A 42 3.36 7.34 -2.91
C ILE A 42 2.09 6.53 -2.60
N LEU A 43 1.06 7.18 -2.05
CA LEU A 43 -0.26 6.64 -1.70
C LEU A 43 -1.33 7.68 -2.07
N ASP A 44 -2.44 7.24 -2.68
CA ASP A 44 -3.67 8.03 -2.82
C ASP A 44 -4.18 8.45 -1.43
N THR A 45 -4.90 9.56 -1.31
CA THR A 45 -5.36 10.10 -0.01
C THR A 45 -6.11 9.05 0.82
N VAL A 46 -6.90 8.21 0.14
CA VAL A 46 -7.61 7.08 0.74
C VAL A 46 -6.66 6.03 1.27
N ASP A 47 -5.59 5.70 0.54
CA ASP A 47 -4.62 4.70 0.98
C ASP A 47 -3.81 5.22 2.18
N ARG A 48 -3.50 6.53 2.23
CA ARG A 48 -2.89 7.16 3.42
C ARG A 48 -3.79 7.09 4.66
N VAL A 49 -5.07 7.43 4.50
CA VAL A 49 -6.05 7.32 5.59
C VAL A 49 -6.22 5.87 6.00
N SER A 50 -6.25 4.94 5.04
CA SER A 50 -6.34 3.51 5.31
C SER A 50 -5.11 3.00 6.07
N GLU A 51 -3.90 3.43 5.69
CA GLU A 51 -2.64 3.15 6.38
C GLU A 51 -2.67 3.66 7.83
N GLY A 52 -3.18 4.88 8.02
CA GLY A 52 -3.40 5.46 9.35
C GLY A 52 -4.38 4.65 10.19
N CYS A 53 -5.49 4.20 9.59
CA CYS A 53 -6.45 3.30 10.25
C CYS A 53 -5.83 1.95 10.61
N PHE A 54 -5.01 1.35 9.74
CA PHE A 54 -4.28 0.12 10.06
C PHE A 54 -3.37 0.31 11.28
N GLY A 55 -2.61 1.41 11.32
CA GLY A 55 -1.77 1.75 12.47
C GLY A 55 -2.57 1.94 13.76
N LEU A 56 -3.71 2.64 13.70
CA LEU A 56 -4.60 2.83 14.85
C LEU A 56 -5.22 1.51 15.34
N PHE A 57 -5.63 0.62 14.44
CA PHE A 57 -6.15 -0.69 14.82
C PHE A 57 -5.07 -1.59 15.42
N MET A 58 -3.83 -1.53 14.93
CA MET A 58 -2.69 -2.20 15.59
C MET A 58 -2.51 -1.69 17.02
N ALA A 59 -2.52 -0.37 17.24
CA ALA A 59 -2.39 0.22 18.57
C ALA A 59 -3.56 -0.18 19.50
N LEU A 60 -4.80 -0.10 19.02
CA LEU A 60 -5.99 -0.50 19.79
C LEU A 60 -5.95 -1.97 20.19
N THR A 61 -5.51 -2.85 19.29
CA THR A 61 -5.41 -4.28 19.55
C THR A 61 -4.31 -4.56 20.58
N PHE A 62 -3.16 -3.88 20.49
CA PHE A 62 -2.10 -3.98 21.50
C PHE A 62 -2.57 -3.51 22.88
N VAL A 63 -3.21 -2.34 22.96
CA VAL A 63 -3.78 -1.82 24.23
C VAL A 63 -4.83 -2.76 24.80
N GLY A 64 -5.70 -3.31 23.94
CA GLY A 64 -6.68 -4.32 24.33
C GLY A 64 -6.04 -5.59 24.89
N ALA A 65 -4.99 -6.10 24.24
CA ALA A 65 -4.23 -7.26 24.70
C ALA A 65 -3.58 -7.01 26.07
N VAL A 66 -2.92 -5.85 26.26
CA VAL A 66 -2.30 -5.47 27.53
C VAL A 66 -3.34 -5.32 28.64
N SER A 67 -4.46 -4.66 28.37
CA SER A 67 -5.56 -4.48 29.34
C SER A 67 -6.21 -5.80 29.76
N ALA A 68 -6.22 -6.81 28.90
CA ALA A 68 -6.80 -8.12 29.21
C ALA A 68 -5.88 -9.00 30.06
N VAL A 69 -4.55 -8.77 29.99
CA VAL A 69 -3.56 -9.51 30.79
C VAL A 69 -3.50 -9.02 32.25
N THR A 70 -3.85 -7.76 32.52
CA THR A 70 -3.77 -7.17 33.87
C THR A 70 -4.94 -7.56 34.81
N ALA A 71 -5.96 -8.27 34.33
CA ALA A 71 -7.18 -8.59 35.07
C ALA A 71 -7.18 -9.97 35.79
N GLY A 72 -6.38 -10.12 36.85
CA GLY A 72 -6.58 -11.07 37.98
C GLY A 72 -6.28 -12.58 37.82
N GLU A 73 -6.30 -13.32 38.93
CA GLU A 73 -5.85 -14.72 39.15
C GLU A 73 -6.73 -15.80 38.49
N ASP A 74 -6.43 -16.20 37.24
CA ASP A 74 -6.87 -17.48 36.64
C ASP A 74 -6.07 -17.72 35.33
N ALA A 75 -4.75 -17.94 35.45
CA ALA A 75 -3.77 -17.68 34.39
C ALA A 75 -4.02 -18.41 33.06
N GLY A 76 -4.34 -19.72 33.08
CA GLY A 76 -4.47 -20.51 31.86
C GLY A 76 -5.74 -20.21 31.04
N ARG A 77 -6.90 -20.15 31.70
CA ARG A 77 -8.19 -19.91 31.04
C ARG A 77 -8.33 -18.45 30.59
N LYS A 78 -7.80 -17.49 31.35
CA LYS A 78 -7.75 -16.08 30.93
C LYS A 78 -6.81 -15.87 29.75
N MET A 79 -5.63 -16.50 29.73
CA MET A 79 -4.70 -16.35 28.60
C MET A 79 -5.31 -16.87 27.29
N LEU A 80 -6.07 -17.97 27.34
CA LEU A 80 -6.83 -18.47 26.19
C LEU A 80 -7.93 -17.50 25.74
N TYR A 81 -8.78 -17.00 26.66
CA TYR A 81 -9.82 -16.03 26.31
C TYR A 81 -9.24 -14.72 25.78
N THR A 82 -8.11 -14.26 26.33
CA THR A 82 -7.37 -13.09 25.86
C THR A 82 -6.83 -13.30 24.45
N ALA A 83 -6.18 -14.44 24.18
CA ALA A 83 -5.65 -14.75 22.86
C ALA A 83 -6.76 -14.89 21.81
N LEU A 84 -7.86 -15.57 22.15
CA LEU A 84 -9.02 -15.69 21.27
C LEU A 84 -9.72 -14.35 21.04
N GLY A 85 -9.94 -13.56 22.10
CA GLY A 85 -10.56 -12.24 22.00
C GLY A 85 -9.73 -11.28 21.14
N CYS A 86 -8.41 -11.28 21.33
CA CYS A 86 -7.47 -10.50 20.51
C CYS A 86 -7.54 -10.93 19.03
N ASN A 87 -7.52 -12.22 18.75
CA ASN A 87 -7.62 -12.76 17.40
C ASN A 87 -8.96 -12.38 16.72
N LEU A 88 -10.08 -12.56 17.41
CA LEU A 88 -11.41 -12.21 16.91
C LEU A 88 -11.53 -10.70 16.64
N ALA A 89 -11.04 -9.87 17.56
CA ALA A 89 -11.03 -8.42 17.40
C ALA A 89 -10.18 -7.99 16.20
N TRP A 90 -9.03 -8.61 15.99
CA TRP A 90 -8.18 -8.36 14.84
C TRP A 90 -8.86 -8.74 13.52
N GLY A 91 -9.44 -9.94 13.44
CA GLY A 91 -10.21 -10.37 12.26
C GLY A 91 -11.38 -9.43 11.94
N LEU A 92 -12.05 -8.89 12.96
CA LEU A 92 -13.12 -7.92 12.79
C LEU A 92 -12.61 -6.59 12.23
N ALA A 93 -11.47 -6.09 12.72
CA ALA A 93 -10.84 -4.88 12.21
C ALA A 93 -10.48 -5.02 10.73
N ASP A 94 -9.90 -6.16 10.33
CA ASP A 94 -9.57 -6.45 8.93
C ASP A 94 -10.83 -6.52 8.04
N ALA A 95 -11.91 -7.13 8.53
CA ALA A 95 -13.18 -7.20 7.80
C ALA A 95 -13.81 -5.81 7.60
N VAL A 96 -13.77 -4.95 8.63
CA VAL A 96 -14.22 -3.56 8.51
C VAL A 96 -13.35 -2.79 7.53
N MET A 97 -12.02 -2.95 7.59
CA MET A 97 -11.10 -2.30 6.66
C MET A 97 -11.29 -2.76 5.21
N PHE A 98 -11.63 -4.03 4.99
CA PHE A 98 -12.03 -4.53 3.68
C PHE A 98 -13.27 -3.80 3.13
N LEU A 99 -14.30 -3.59 3.96
CA LEU A 99 -15.49 -2.83 3.58
C LEU A 99 -15.17 -1.36 3.29
N VAL A 100 -14.37 -0.72 4.14
CA VAL A 100 -13.93 0.68 3.95
C VAL A 100 -13.18 0.83 2.64
N ARG A 101 -12.21 -0.06 2.36
CA ARG A 101 -11.46 -0.05 1.10
C ARG A 101 -12.36 -0.26 -0.11
N THR A 102 -13.32 -1.18 0.00
CA THR A 102 -14.29 -1.47 -1.08
C THR A 102 -15.18 -0.26 -1.36
N LEU A 103 -15.72 0.35 -0.31
CA LEU A 103 -16.55 1.55 -0.42
C LEU A 103 -15.77 2.73 -0.99
N ALA A 104 -14.55 2.97 -0.51
CA ALA A 104 -13.71 4.07 -0.97
C ALA A 104 -13.30 3.87 -2.44
N ASN A 105 -12.92 2.66 -2.84
CA ASN A 105 -12.59 2.35 -4.23
C ASN A 105 -13.79 2.52 -5.16
N ARG A 106 -14.98 2.08 -4.73
CA ARG A 106 -16.24 2.29 -5.46
C ARG A 106 -16.57 3.78 -5.55
N GLY A 107 -16.36 4.54 -4.48
CA GLY A 107 -16.50 5.99 -4.45
C GLY A 107 -15.61 6.69 -5.47
N ARG A 108 -14.32 6.35 -5.53
CA ARG A 108 -13.40 6.93 -6.54
C ARG A 108 -13.84 6.65 -7.97
N ARG A 109 -14.23 5.40 -8.26
CA ARG A 109 -14.72 5.01 -9.59
C ARG A 109 -15.97 5.80 -9.97
N LEU A 110 -16.89 6.00 -9.02
CA LEU A 110 -18.09 6.79 -9.23
C LEU A 110 -17.79 8.28 -9.42
N THR A 111 -16.92 8.87 -8.60
CA THR A 111 -16.51 10.28 -8.73
C THR A 111 -15.85 10.53 -10.09
N LEU A 112 -14.99 9.62 -10.56
CA LEU A 112 -14.39 9.71 -11.90
C LEU A 112 -15.45 9.62 -12.99
N ALA A 113 -16.40 8.68 -12.90
CA ALA A 113 -17.47 8.56 -13.88
C ALA A 113 -18.37 9.81 -13.93
N LEU A 114 -18.70 10.38 -12.76
CA LEU A 114 -19.47 11.63 -12.67
C LEU A 114 -18.69 12.83 -13.22
N ALA A 115 -17.40 12.95 -12.92
CA ALA A 115 -16.54 14.01 -13.47
C ALA A 115 -16.47 13.93 -14.99
N VAL A 116 -16.31 12.72 -15.56
CA VAL A 116 -16.29 12.49 -17.01
C VAL A 116 -17.65 12.79 -17.66
N THR A 117 -18.76 12.53 -16.96
CA THR A 117 -20.12 12.77 -17.49
C THR A 117 -20.52 14.25 -17.44
N ASN A 118 -20.10 14.96 -16.39
CA ASN A 118 -20.42 16.38 -16.20
C ASN A 118 -19.49 17.31 -17.00
N GLU A 119 -18.39 16.81 -17.54
CA GLU A 119 -17.43 17.59 -18.32
C GLU A 119 -17.98 17.89 -19.72
N ALA A 120 -18.04 19.17 -20.08
CA ALA A 120 -18.58 19.61 -21.36
C ALA A 120 -17.57 19.44 -22.51
N ASP A 121 -16.27 19.55 -22.22
CA ASP A 121 -15.21 19.35 -23.21
C ASP A 121 -14.78 17.87 -23.28
N ALA A 122 -15.03 17.23 -24.42
CA ALA A 122 -14.65 15.85 -24.67
C ALA A 122 -13.13 15.63 -24.52
N ALA A 123 -12.30 16.60 -24.95
CA ALA A 123 -10.85 16.46 -24.83
C ALA A 123 -10.39 16.49 -23.36
N THR A 124 -11.01 17.34 -22.53
CA THR A 124 -10.76 17.38 -21.08
C THR A 124 -11.22 16.10 -20.39
N ALA A 125 -12.39 15.57 -20.75
CA ALA A 125 -12.90 14.32 -20.22
C ALA A 125 -12.01 13.11 -20.55
N VAL A 126 -11.47 13.03 -21.78
CA VAL A 126 -10.52 11.99 -22.18
C VAL A 126 -9.21 12.10 -21.39
N ARG A 127 -8.71 13.33 -21.14
CA ARG A 127 -7.53 13.54 -20.28
C ARG A 127 -7.76 13.09 -18.84
N LEU A 128 -8.94 13.35 -18.27
CA LEU A 128 -9.30 12.86 -16.93
C LEU A 128 -9.28 11.32 -16.87
N LEU A 129 -9.85 10.66 -17.88
CA LEU A 129 -9.84 9.21 -17.99
C LEU A 129 -8.43 8.63 -18.17
N ARG A 130 -7.60 9.30 -19.00
CA ARG A 130 -6.18 8.99 -19.20
C ARG A 130 -5.37 9.13 -17.91
N ASN A 131 -5.65 10.14 -17.11
CA ASN A 131 -4.95 10.37 -15.85
C ASN A 131 -5.31 9.36 -14.76
N ALA A 132 -6.54 8.83 -14.80
CA ALA A 132 -7.00 7.77 -13.91
C ALA A 132 -6.44 6.38 -14.23
N LEU A 133 -5.89 6.18 -15.44
CA LEU A 133 -5.29 4.91 -15.83
C LEU A 133 -3.95 4.66 -15.12
N PRO A 134 -3.63 3.39 -14.79
CA PRO A 134 -2.28 3.02 -14.35
C PRO A 134 -1.24 3.46 -15.37
N LYS A 135 -0.05 3.90 -14.90
CA LYS A 135 1.03 4.43 -15.77
C LYS A 135 1.38 3.51 -16.94
N SER A 136 1.45 2.21 -16.69
CA SER A 136 1.72 1.20 -17.71
C SER A 136 0.71 1.20 -18.86
N MET A 137 -0.54 1.58 -18.58
CA MET A 137 -1.64 1.60 -19.55
C MET A 137 -1.81 2.97 -20.23
N LYS A 138 -1.23 4.04 -19.68
CA LYS A 138 -1.33 5.38 -20.27
C LYS A 138 -0.77 5.41 -21.70
N SER A 139 0.39 4.82 -21.96
CA SER A 139 0.96 4.79 -23.31
C SER A 139 0.35 3.73 -24.24
N LEU A 140 -0.29 2.70 -23.68
CA LEU A 140 -0.86 1.58 -24.44
C LEU A 140 -2.23 1.90 -25.05
N ILE A 141 -3.03 2.75 -24.39
CA ILE A 141 -4.40 3.03 -24.82
C ILE A 141 -4.45 4.32 -25.63
N ALA A 142 -4.96 4.23 -26.86
CA ALA A 142 -5.14 5.38 -27.74
C ALA A 142 -6.30 6.28 -27.27
N ASP A 143 -6.21 7.59 -27.56
CA ASP A 143 -7.28 8.54 -27.22
C ASP A 143 -8.63 8.18 -27.85
N THR A 144 -8.62 7.54 -29.02
CA THR A 144 -9.83 7.08 -29.71
C THR A 144 -10.55 5.96 -28.94
N GLU A 145 -9.83 5.15 -28.17
CA GLU A 145 -10.43 4.12 -27.32
C GLU A 145 -10.98 4.71 -26.03
N LEU A 146 -10.25 5.66 -25.43
CA LEU A 146 -10.73 6.43 -24.29
C LEU A 146 -12.01 7.20 -24.61
N GLU A 147 -12.08 7.76 -25.81
CA GLU A 147 -13.28 8.45 -26.30
C GLU A 147 -14.47 7.49 -26.44
N ARG A 148 -14.26 6.27 -26.92
CA ARG A 148 -15.31 5.24 -26.93
C ARG A 148 -15.77 4.88 -25.51
N ILE A 149 -14.85 4.82 -24.55
CA ILE A 149 -15.19 4.55 -23.14
C ILE A 149 -15.98 5.74 -22.56
N ARG A 150 -15.54 6.97 -22.79
CA ARG A 150 -16.24 8.21 -22.40
C ARG A 150 -17.67 8.23 -22.94
N ALA A 151 -17.84 7.96 -24.24
CA ALA A 151 -19.15 7.93 -24.88
C ALA A 151 -20.08 6.87 -24.27
N ARG A 152 -19.56 5.69 -23.91
CA ARG A 152 -20.34 4.65 -23.20
C ARG A 152 -20.73 5.06 -21.79
N ILE A 153 -19.83 5.72 -21.05
CA ILE A 153 -20.13 6.25 -19.71
C ILE A 153 -21.23 7.32 -19.81
N ALA A 154 -21.11 8.26 -20.75
CA ALA A 154 -22.11 9.31 -20.97
C ALA A 154 -23.47 8.76 -21.41
N ALA A 155 -23.49 7.66 -22.19
CA ALA A 155 -24.72 6.97 -22.58
C ALA A 155 -25.36 6.17 -21.45
N THR A 156 -24.66 5.95 -20.33
CA THR A 156 -25.18 5.20 -19.18
C THR A 156 -26.02 6.13 -18.31
N ALA A 157 -27.34 6.10 -18.51
CA ALA A 157 -28.30 7.08 -18.00
C ALA A 157 -28.47 7.16 -16.47
N THR A 158 -27.86 6.28 -15.67
CA THR A 158 -28.08 6.25 -14.21
C THR A 158 -26.84 5.85 -13.44
N LEU A 159 -25.91 6.80 -13.27
CA LEU A 159 -24.88 6.66 -12.24
C LEU A 159 -25.52 6.87 -10.86
N PRO A 160 -25.33 5.96 -9.89
CA PRO A 160 -25.86 6.14 -8.55
C PRO A 160 -25.25 7.39 -7.89
N HIS A 161 -26.03 8.16 -7.14
CA HIS A 161 -25.56 9.43 -6.55
C HIS A 161 -24.55 9.24 -5.39
N ARG A 162 -24.50 8.05 -4.79
CA ARG A 162 -23.58 7.72 -3.68
C ARG A 162 -23.10 6.28 -3.80
N PRO A 163 -21.82 6.00 -3.48
CA PRO A 163 -21.36 4.62 -3.37
C PRO A 163 -22.06 3.95 -2.18
N ARG A 164 -22.54 2.72 -2.38
CA ARG A 164 -23.18 1.91 -1.35
C ARG A 164 -22.51 0.54 -1.29
N LEU A 165 -22.43 0.00 -0.07
CA LEU A 165 -22.07 -1.39 0.16
C LEU A 165 -23.24 -2.29 -0.25
N LEU A 166 -22.92 -3.38 -0.93
CA LEU A 166 -23.85 -4.43 -1.31
C LEU A 166 -23.65 -5.64 -0.39
N LEU A 167 -24.63 -6.54 -0.38
CA LEU A 167 -24.55 -7.79 0.39
C LEU A 167 -23.30 -8.61 0.05
N GLU A 168 -22.89 -8.60 -1.23
CA GLU A 168 -21.67 -9.24 -1.70
C GLU A 168 -20.41 -8.70 -1.01
N ASP A 169 -20.37 -7.41 -0.70
CA ASP A 169 -19.23 -6.79 -0.01
C ASP A 169 -19.16 -7.31 1.45
N TYR A 170 -20.31 -7.51 2.11
CA TYR A 170 -20.39 -8.10 3.45
C TYR A 170 -20.00 -9.58 3.46
N ILE A 171 -20.35 -10.34 2.41
CA ILE A 171 -19.89 -11.72 2.25
C ILE A 171 -18.36 -11.75 2.07
N GLY A 172 -17.80 -10.84 1.27
CA GLY A 172 -16.36 -10.68 1.13
C GLY A 172 -15.68 -10.36 2.46
N ALA A 173 -16.25 -9.43 3.24
CA ALA A 173 -15.76 -9.08 4.58
C ALA A 173 -15.81 -10.27 5.55
N ALA A 174 -16.88 -11.06 5.52
CA ALA A 174 -16.98 -12.30 6.30
C ALA A 174 -15.93 -13.33 5.85
N GLY A 175 -15.64 -13.41 4.55
CA GLY A 175 -14.55 -14.24 4.02
C GLY A 175 -13.19 -13.82 4.58
N VAL A 176 -12.88 -12.52 4.58
CA VAL A 176 -11.65 -11.97 5.18
C VAL A 176 -11.59 -12.29 6.67
N PHE A 177 -12.66 -12.03 7.42
CA PHE A 177 -12.76 -12.35 8.84
C PHE A 177 -12.41 -13.82 9.12
N VAL A 178 -13.05 -14.75 8.40
CA VAL A 178 -12.84 -16.19 8.56
C VAL A 178 -11.41 -16.58 8.20
N ILE A 179 -10.86 -16.07 7.10
CA ILE A 179 -9.47 -16.34 6.69
C ILE A 179 -8.51 -15.87 7.78
N VAL A 180 -8.67 -14.64 8.27
CA VAL A 180 -7.79 -14.07 9.29
C VAL A 180 -7.86 -14.92 10.56
N VAL A 181 -9.05 -15.15 11.12
CA VAL A 181 -9.22 -15.93 12.35
C VAL A 181 -8.69 -17.36 12.22
N LEU A 182 -8.96 -18.04 11.10
CA LEU A 182 -8.47 -19.41 10.86
C LEU A 182 -6.96 -19.47 10.61
N SER A 183 -6.35 -18.42 10.05
CA SER A 183 -4.91 -18.36 9.82
C SER A 183 -4.11 -18.10 11.09
N THR A 184 -4.69 -17.42 12.06
CA THR A 184 -4.04 -17.05 13.34
C THR A 184 -4.35 -18.06 14.45
N PHE A 185 -5.45 -18.82 14.34
CA PHE A 185 -5.81 -19.84 15.33
C PHE A 185 -4.73 -20.92 15.55
N PRO A 186 -4.10 -21.50 14.51
CA PRO A 186 -3.00 -22.45 14.69
C PRO A 186 -1.85 -21.86 15.51
N VAL A 187 -1.54 -20.57 15.30
CA VAL A 187 -0.47 -19.85 16.01
C VAL A 187 -0.79 -19.68 17.50
N ALA A 188 -2.06 -19.54 17.86
CA ALA A 188 -2.52 -19.43 19.24
C ALA A 188 -2.67 -20.79 19.95
N LEU A 189 -2.82 -21.89 19.19
CA LEU A 189 -3.04 -23.24 19.72
C LEU A 189 -1.97 -23.73 20.72
N PRO A 190 -0.65 -23.48 20.54
CA PRO A 190 0.39 -23.89 21.48
C PRO A 190 0.17 -23.35 22.90
N PHE A 191 -0.41 -22.16 23.06
CA PHE A 191 -0.67 -21.57 24.37
C PHE A 191 -1.78 -22.29 25.15
N VAL A 192 -2.59 -23.12 24.48
CA VAL A 192 -3.62 -23.97 25.10
C VAL A 192 -3.06 -25.35 25.46
N LEU A 193 -2.19 -25.88 24.59
CA LEU A 193 -1.65 -27.23 24.72
C LEU A 193 -0.49 -27.30 25.71
N PHE A 194 0.35 -26.27 25.76
CA PHE A 194 1.53 -26.24 26.62
C PHE A 194 1.29 -25.38 27.85
N LYS A 195 1.51 -25.96 29.04
CA LYS A 195 1.49 -25.24 30.32
C LYS A 195 2.73 -24.36 30.52
N ASP A 196 3.85 -24.74 29.91
CA ASP A 196 5.08 -23.97 29.93
C ASP A 196 5.04 -22.89 28.85
N THR A 197 5.00 -21.62 29.28
CA THR A 197 4.94 -20.44 28.41
C THR A 197 6.15 -20.35 27.48
N SER A 198 7.34 -20.77 27.94
CA SER A 198 8.57 -20.70 27.15
C SER A 198 8.50 -21.64 25.95
N THR A 199 8.07 -22.89 26.18
CA THR A 199 7.85 -23.86 25.11
C THR A 199 6.73 -23.43 24.17
N ALA A 200 5.61 -22.91 24.70
CA ALA A 200 4.49 -22.42 23.88
C ALA A 200 4.93 -21.30 22.91
N LEU A 201 5.74 -20.36 23.39
CA LEU A 201 6.28 -19.26 22.58
C LEU A 201 7.18 -19.74 21.45
N ILE A 202 8.07 -20.69 21.72
CA ILE A 202 8.98 -21.24 20.71
C ILE A 202 8.17 -21.96 19.62
N VAL A 203 7.22 -22.82 20.02
CA VAL A 203 6.38 -23.57 19.06
C VAL A 203 5.54 -22.61 18.23
N SER A 204 4.95 -21.58 18.85
CA SER A 204 4.16 -20.55 18.17
C SER A 204 5.00 -19.76 17.15
N ARG A 205 6.23 -19.38 17.50
CA ARG A 205 7.16 -18.68 16.59
C ARG A 205 7.54 -19.55 15.39
N VAL A 206 7.89 -20.82 15.61
CA VAL A 206 8.22 -21.76 14.53
C VAL A 206 7.03 -21.94 13.59
N LEU A 207 5.82 -22.12 14.16
CA LEU A 207 4.60 -22.28 13.37
C LEU A 207 4.29 -21.03 12.55
N THR A 208 4.45 -19.84 13.13
CA THR A 208 4.26 -18.56 12.43
C THR A 208 5.20 -18.44 11.24
N LEU A 209 6.50 -18.73 11.42
CA LEU A 209 7.48 -18.67 10.34
C LEU A 209 7.18 -19.71 9.25
N ALA A 210 6.74 -20.91 9.61
CA ALA A 210 6.35 -21.94 8.65
C ALA A 210 5.12 -21.51 7.83
N MET A 211 4.10 -20.94 8.48
CA MET A 211 2.91 -20.42 7.80
C MET A 211 3.26 -19.23 6.89
N LEU A 212 4.16 -18.35 7.33
CA LEU A 212 4.64 -17.21 6.56
C LEU A 212 5.43 -17.66 5.31
N PHE A 213 6.24 -18.73 5.44
CA PHE A 213 6.89 -19.36 4.30
C PHE A 213 5.88 -19.90 3.28
N CYS A 214 4.90 -20.68 3.74
CA CYS A 214 3.87 -21.26 2.87
C CYS A 214 3.05 -20.17 2.16
N ALA A 215 2.66 -19.12 2.89
CA ALA A 215 1.97 -17.96 2.33
C ALA A 215 2.84 -17.23 1.30
N GLY A 216 4.13 -17.02 1.60
CA GLY A 216 5.08 -16.41 0.67
C GLY A 216 5.30 -17.25 -0.60
N VAL A 217 5.36 -18.58 -0.49
CA VAL A 217 5.45 -19.49 -1.64
C VAL A 217 4.19 -19.41 -2.49
N ALA A 218 3.01 -19.44 -1.87
CA ALA A 218 1.74 -19.28 -2.57
C ALA A 218 1.68 -17.94 -3.31
N LEU A 219 2.06 -16.85 -2.65
CA LEU A 219 2.08 -15.51 -3.23
C LEU A 219 3.07 -15.41 -4.40
N GLY A 220 4.30 -15.93 -4.23
CA GLY A 220 5.31 -15.92 -5.29
C GLY A 220 4.83 -16.65 -6.54
N ARG A 221 4.24 -17.83 -6.38
CA ARG A 221 3.68 -18.61 -7.50
C ARG A 221 2.59 -17.84 -8.26
N HIS A 222 1.75 -17.07 -7.58
CA HIS A 222 0.70 -16.26 -8.21
C HIS A 222 1.25 -14.98 -8.86
N ALA A 223 2.31 -14.39 -8.27
CA ALA A 223 2.91 -13.16 -8.76
C ALA A 223 3.96 -13.38 -9.87
N GLY A 224 4.19 -14.64 -10.30
CA GLY A 224 5.20 -14.98 -11.32
C GLY A 224 6.65 -14.95 -10.83
N PHE A 225 6.87 -14.67 -9.55
CA PHE A 225 8.18 -14.76 -8.92
C PHE A 225 8.42 -16.20 -8.44
N GLY A 226 9.64 -16.72 -8.54
CA GLY A 226 9.93 -18.10 -8.09
C GLY A 226 9.47 -18.32 -6.64
N GLY A 227 8.47 -19.18 -6.42
CA GLY A 227 7.74 -19.29 -5.15
C GLY A 227 8.64 -19.45 -3.92
N TRP A 228 9.71 -20.23 -4.04
CA TRP A 228 10.68 -20.43 -2.95
C TRP A 228 11.42 -19.14 -2.55
N LYS A 229 11.76 -18.27 -3.52
CA LYS A 229 12.41 -16.97 -3.23
C LYS A 229 11.48 -16.07 -2.43
N ALA A 230 10.21 -16.00 -2.83
CA ALA A 230 9.19 -15.22 -2.11
C ALA A 230 8.94 -15.79 -0.71
N GLY A 231 8.88 -17.12 -0.56
CA GLY A 231 8.78 -17.79 0.74
C GLY A 231 9.91 -17.40 1.69
N PHE A 232 11.17 -17.56 1.27
CA PHE A 232 12.32 -17.18 2.10
C PHE A 232 12.38 -15.68 2.40
N ALA A 233 12.03 -14.82 1.44
CA ALA A 233 11.97 -13.38 1.66
C ALA A 233 10.94 -13.01 2.74
N MET A 234 9.76 -13.64 2.71
CA MET A 234 8.73 -13.41 3.73
C MET A 234 9.16 -13.90 5.12
N VAL A 235 9.82 -15.06 5.22
CA VAL A 235 10.41 -15.54 6.48
C VAL A 235 11.46 -14.57 7.01
N ALA A 236 12.38 -14.12 6.15
CA ALA A 236 13.44 -13.18 6.54
C ALA A 236 12.86 -11.87 7.07
N LEU A 237 11.80 -11.35 6.43
CA LEU A 237 11.07 -10.18 6.89
C LEU A 237 10.39 -10.42 8.25
N GLY A 238 9.75 -11.58 8.45
CA GLY A 238 9.15 -11.96 9.73
C GLY A 238 10.17 -12.07 10.86
N VAL A 239 11.35 -12.64 10.58
CA VAL A 239 12.46 -12.71 11.54
C VAL A 239 12.98 -11.31 11.87
N ALA A 240 13.22 -10.47 10.86
CA ALA A 240 13.69 -9.10 11.07
C ALA A 240 12.72 -8.27 11.93
N LEU A 241 11.41 -8.38 11.65
CA LEU A 241 10.38 -7.73 12.45
C LEU A 241 10.37 -8.25 13.90
N THR A 242 10.47 -9.58 14.08
CA THR A 242 10.55 -10.18 15.42
C THR A 242 11.76 -9.66 16.19
N MET A 243 12.93 -9.59 15.55
CA MET A 243 14.15 -9.05 16.17
C MET A 243 14.02 -7.57 16.52
N ALA A 244 13.37 -6.77 15.67
CA ALA A 244 13.09 -5.37 15.97
C ALA A 244 12.17 -5.24 17.19
N ILE A 245 11.09 -6.02 17.28
CA ILE A 245 10.18 -6.01 18.44
C ILE A 245 10.94 -6.34 19.74
N ILE A 246 11.79 -7.37 19.73
CA ILE A 246 12.60 -7.75 20.89
C ILE A 246 13.57 -6.61 21.26
N ALA A 247 14.22 -5.98 20.28
CA ALA A 247 15.15 -4.87 20.52
C ALA A 247 14.45 -3.62 21.09
N LEU A 248 13.18 -3.40 20.75
CA LEU A 248 12.37 -2.29 21.27
C LEU A 248 11.73 -2.59 22.64
N GLY A 249 12.02 -3.73 23.26
CA GLY A 249 11.59 -4.06 24.62
C GLY A 249 10.37 -4.99 24.72
N GLY A 250 10.07 -5.75 23.67
CA GLY A 250 9.05 -6.81 23.66
C GLY A 250 9.58 -8.21 23.99
#